data_AF-A0A1G9WSU1-F1
#
_entry.id   AF-A0A1G9WSU1-F1
#
_cell.length_a   1.000
_cell.length_b   1.000
_cell.length_c   1.000
_cell.angle_alpha   90.00
_cell.angle_beta   90.00
_cell.angle_gamma   90.00
#
_symmetry.space_group_name_H-M   'P 1'
#
loop_
_entity.id
_entity.type
_entity.pdbx_description
1 polymer ?
#
loop_
_entity_poly.entity_id
_entity_poly.type
_entity_poly.pdbx_seq_one_letter_code
_entity_poly.pdbx_strand_id
1 'polypeptide(L)'
;MKRVQILFSVLLLGSLMASCQYQRANTIEQADYRKGNKLVYGVSPDSAAAQLKNTWPDKEGTAQRAEDIRLKILSLQGATHN
;
A
#
# COMPACT_ATOMS: atom_id res chain seq x y z
N MET A 1 -29.28 -32.87 14.59
CA MET A 1 -27.95 -32.86 13.92
C MET A 1 -27.71 -31.61 13.09
N LYS A 2 -28.57 -31.24 12.13
CA LYS A 2 -28.39 -30.03 11.29
C LYS A 2 -28.20 -28.72 12.08
N ARG A 3 -28.96 -28.50 13.15
CA ARG A 3 -28.81 -27.32 14.03
C ARG A 3 -27.47 -27.26 14.76
N VAL A 4 -26.95 -28.41 15.17
CA VAL A 4 -25.65 -28.52 15.86
C VAL A 4 -24.51 -28.30 14.86
N GLN A 5 -24.62 -28.83 13.64
CA GLN A 5 -23.68 -28.55 12.56
C GLN A 5 -23.65 -27.07 12.21
N ILE A 6 -24.81 -26.41 12.05
CA ILE A 6 -24.87 -24.97 11.77
C ILE A 6 -24.20 -24.16 12.87
N LEU A 7 -24.46 -24.48 14.15
CA LEU A 7 -23.81 -23.81 15.28
C LEU A 7 -22.28 -24.00 15.26
N PHE A 8 -21.81 -25.21 14.96
CA PHE A 8 -20.37 -25.48 14.83
C PHE A 8 -19.74 -24.70 13.68
N SER A 9 -20.39 -24.64 12.52
CA SER A 9 -19.90 -23.90 11.35
C SER A 9 -19.80 -22.40 11.63
N VAL A 10 -20.80 -21.82 12.30
CA VAL A 10 -20.81 -20.39 12.65
C VAL A 10 -19.70 -20.08 13.68
N LEU A 11 -19.52 -20.96 14.67
CA LEU A 11 -18.45 -20.81 15.65
C LEU A 11 -17.06 -20.86 15.00
N LEU A 12 -16.85 -21.81 14.08
CA LEU A 12 -15.58 -21.96 13.36
C LEU A 12 -15.28 -20.71 12.51
N LEU A 13 -16.26 -20.24 11.75
CA LEU A 13 -16.10 -19.08 10.86
C LEU A 13 -15.86 -17.78 11.67
N GLY A 14 -16.51 -17.63 12.82
CA GLY A 14 -16.27 -16.50 13.73
C GLY A 14 -14.83 -16.47 14.27
N SER A 15 -14.25 -17.63 14.59
CA SER A 15 -12.88 -17.70 15.12
C SER A 15 -11.81 -17.31 14.10
N LEU A 16 -12.01 -17.65 12.82
CA LEU A 16 -11.12 -17.26 11.71
C LEU A 16 -11.14 -15.74 11.45
N MET A 17 -12.31 -15.10 11.59
CA MET A 17 -12.42 -13.64 11.44
C MET A 17 -11.73 -12.89 12.60
N ALA A 18 -11.82 -13.44 13.82
CA ALA A 18 -11.15 -12.87 14.99
C ALA A 18 -9.61 -12.91 14.87
N SER A 19 -9.03 -13.95 14.25
CA SER A 19 -7.58 -14.01 14.01
C SER A 19 -7.10 -12.93 13.03
N CYS A 20 -7.89 -12.61 12.00
CA CYS A 20 -7.56 -11.55 11.06
C CYS A 20 -7.59 -10.17 11.74
N GLN A 21 -8.54 -9.94 12.67
CA GLN A 21 -8.57 -8.71 13.47
C GLN A 21 -7.42 -8.64 14.46
N TYR A 22 -7.03 -9.75 15.10
CA TYR A 22 -5.87 -9.80 15.99
C TYR A 22 -4.57 -9.50 15.26
N GLN A 23 -4.33 -10.11 14.09
CA GLN A 23 -3.13 -9.82 13.28
C GLN A 23 -3.11 -8.37 12.79
N ARG A 24 -4.28 -7.81 12.44
CA ARG A 24 -4.40 -6.40 12.04
C ARG A 24 -4.17 -5.43 13.19
N ALA A 25 -4.58 -5.78 14.41
CA ALA A 25 -4.44 -4.95 15.60
C ALA A 25 -3.12 -5.19 16.36
N ASN A 26 -2.39 -6.25 16.04
CA ASN A 26 -1.07 -6.53 16.59
C ASN A 26 0.01 -5.72 15.87
N THR A 27 -0.08 -4.41 15.99
CA THR A 27 1.00 -3.49 15.63
C THR A 27 1.81 -3.20 16.88
N ILE A 28 2.94 -3.90 17.04
CA ILE A 28 3.96 -3.49 18.00
C ILE A 28 4.68 -2.29 17.39
N GLU A 29 4.29 -1.08 17.80
CA GLU A 29 5.02 0.12 17.42
C GLU A 29 6.38 0.12 18.11
N GLN A 30 7.45 0.03 17.31
CA GLN A 30 8.81 0.15 17.83
C GLN A 30 9.08 1.61 18.18
N ALA A 31 9.59 1.84 19.40
CA ALA A 31 10.01 3.18 19.81
C ALA A 31 11.16 3.67 18.92
N ASP A 32 10.90 4.71 18.13
CA ASP A 32 11.93 5.38 17.36
C ASP A 32 12.70 6.39 18.22
N TYR A 33 13.81 5.93 18.80
CA TYR A 33 14.70 6.77 19.60
C TYR A 33 15.43 7.84 18.80
N ARG A 34 15.43 7.76 17.46
CA ARG A 34 16.11 8.72 16.58
C ARG A 34 15.12 9.68 15.91
N LYS A 35 13.85 9.64 16.32
CA LYS A 35 12.77 10.48 15.78
C LYS A 35 13.18 11.95 15.76
N GLY A 36 13.17 12.55 14.57
CA GLY A 36 13.53 13.96 14.38
C GLY A 36 15.03 14.24 14.20
N ASN A 37 15.90 13.22 14.25
CA ASN A 37 17.32 13.38 13.94
C ASN A 37 17.51 13.67 12.44
N LYS A 38 17.95 14.89 12.11
CA LYS A 38 18.16 15.35 10.74
C LYS A 38 19.18 14.51 9.96
N LEU A 39 20.18 13.93 10.62
CA LEU A 39 21.15 13.05 9.94
C LEU A 39 20.53 11.73 9.49
N VAL A 40 19.44 11.29 10.12
CA VAL A 40 18.72 10.05 9.79
C VAL A 40 17.56 10.33 8.85
N TYR A 41 16.81 11.38 9.13
CA TYR A 41 15.55 11.71 8.45
C TYR A 41 15.67 12.76 7.37
N GLY A 42 16.88 13.24 7.11
CA GLY A 42 17.15 14.18 6.04
C GLY A 42 17.75 15.49 6.53
N VAL A 43 18.97 15.77 6.08
CA VAL A 43 19.68 17.01 6.37
C VAL A 43 19.16 18.19 5.53
N SER A 44 18.55 17.88 4.39
CA SER A 44 17.99 18.83 3.44
C SER A 44 16.62 18.37 2.92
N PRO A 45 15.79 19.28 2.39
CA PRO A 45 14.51 18.94 1.75
C PRO A 45 14.66 17.92 0.61
N ASP A 46 15.81 17.92 -0.06
CA ASP A 46 16.09 17.04 -1.19
C ASP A 46 16.65 15.67 -0.79
N SER A 47 16.83 15.41 0.50
CA SER A 47 17.26 14.11 0.96
C SER A 47 16.19 13.04 0.72
N ALA A 48 16.60 11.84 0.32
CA ALA A 48 15.68 10.74 0.04
C ALA A 48 14.72 10.46 1.22
N ALA A 49 15.24 10.51 2.46
CA ALA A 49 14.43 10.32 3.66
C ALA A 49 13.34 11.40 3.84
N ALA A 50 13.64 12.67 3.51
CA ALA A 50 12.66 13.75 3.57
C ALA A 50 11.62 13.65 2.44
N GLN A 51 12.05 13.27 1.23
CA GLN A 51 11.15 13.13 0.08
C GLN A 51 10.16 11.97 0.25
N LEU A 52 10.60 10.83 0.79
CA LEU A 52 9.75 9.66 1.02
C LEU A 52 8.63 9.91 2.05
N LYS A 53 8.82 10.90 2.93
CA LYS A 53 7.78 11.32 3.88
C LYS A 53 6.66 12.11 3.21
N ASN A 54 6.92 12.76 2.08
CA ASN A 54 5.95 13.60 1.41
C ASN A 54 4.94 12.73 0.67
N THR A 55 3.66 12.87 1.01
CA THR A 55 2.56 12.27 0.25
C THR A 55 2.09 13.28 -0.78
N TRP A 56 2.17 12.91 -2.05
CA TRP A 56 1.68 13.74 -3.15
C TRP A 56 0.26 13.27 -3.50
N PRO A 57 -0.77 14.13 -3.38
CA PRO A 57 -2.09 13.76 -3.85
C PRO A 57 -2.03 13.53 -5.37
N ASP A 58 -2.80 12.57 -5.85
CA ASP A 58 -2.96 12.35 -7.28
C ASP A 58 -3.45 13.64 -7.93
N LYS A 59 -2.59 14.23 -8.77
CA LYS A 59 -2.98 15.40 -9.54
C LYS A 59 -3.99 14.95 -10.60
N GLU A 60 -5.11 15.67 -10.70
CA GLU A 60 -6.12 15.42 -11.73
C GLU A 60 -5.48 15.31 -13.12
N GLY A 61 -5.88 14.28 -13.87
CA GLY A 61 -5.34 14.02 -15.21
C GLY A 61 -3.99 13.30 -15.27
N THR A 62 -3.35 12.97 -14.14
CA THR A 62 -2.08 12.20 -14.14
C THR A 62 -2.28 10.79 -14.71
N ALA A 63 -3.36 10.11 -14.30
CA ALA A 63 -3.70 8.78 -14.82
C ALA A 63 -3.99 8.80 -16.33
N GLN A 64 -4.74 9.81 -16.81
CA GLN A 64 -5.04 9.97 -18.23
C GLN A 64 -3.76 10.24 -19.04
N ARG A 65 -2.89 11.14 -18.58
CA ARG A 65 -1.60 11.40 -19.23
C ARG A 65 -0.70 10.16 -19.26
N ALA A 66 -0.69 9.37 -18.19
CA ALA A 66 0.08 8.13 -18.15
C ALA A 66 -0.44 7.13 -19.19
N GLU A 67 -1.76 7.04 -19.38
CA GLU A 67 -2.38 6.21 -20.40
C GLU A 67 -2.08 6.71 -21.82
N ASP A 68 -2.17 8.00 -22.08
CA ASP A 68 -1.82 8.60 -23.37
C ASP A 68 -0.35 8.31 -23.75
N ILE A 69 0.56 8.42 -22.77
CA ILE A 69 1.98 8.09 -22.96
C ILE A 69 2.14 6.59 -23.24
N ARG A 70 1.45 5.73 -22.51
CA ARG A 70 1.49 4.27 -22.72
C ARG A 70 1.05 3.90 -24.13
N LEU A 71 -0.07 4.47 -24.59
CA LEU A 71 -0.59 4.26 -25.94
C LEU A 71 0.38 4.76 -27.00
N LYS A 72 0.99 5.93 -26.79
CA LYS A 72 2.01 6.47 -27.68
C LYS A 72 3.23 5.55 -27.79
N ILE A 73 3.76 5.06 -26.67
CA ILE A 73 4.90 4.13 -26.66
C ILE A 73 4.56 2.84 -27.41
N LEU A 74 3.37 2.27 -27.16
CA LEU A 74 2.92 1.05 -27.84
C LEU A 74 2.77 1.26 -29.35
N SER A 75 2.23 2.42 -29.78
CA SER A 75 2.12 2.74 -31.21
C SER A 75 3.49 2.86 -31.89
N LEU A 76 4.50 3.34 -31.17
CA LEU A 76 5.87 3.45 -31.68
C LEU A 76 6.55 2.08 -31.76
N GLN A 77 6.36 1.21 -30.77
CA GLN A 77 6.88 -0.16 -30.78
C GLN A 77 6.27 -1.00 -31.91
N GLY A 78 4.98 -0.80 -32.22
CA GLY A 78 4.34 -1.42 -33.38
C GLY A 78 4.81 -0.86 -34.72
N ALA A 79 5.32 0.38 -34.75
CA ALA A 79 5.81 1.05 -35.97
C ALA A 79 7.27 0.69 -36.32
N THR A 80 8.08 0.23 -35.36
CA THR A 80 9.49 -0.15 -35.58
C THR A 80 9.69 -1.57 -36.11
N HIS A 81 8.61 -2.30 -36.40
CA HIS A 81 8.64 -3.70 -36.88
C HIS A 81 8.19 -3.87 -38.35
N ASN A 82 8.17 -2.78 -39.14
CA ASN A 82 7.97 -2.83 -40.60
C ASN A 82 9.19 -2.24 -41.33
#